data_AF-A0A9Q8WIV0-F1
#
_entry.id   AF-A0A9Q8WIV0-F1
#
_cell.length_a   1.000
_cell.length_b   1.000
_cell.length_c   1.000
_cell.angle_alpha   90.00
_cell.angle_beta   90.00
_cell.angle_gamma   90.00
#
_symmetry.space_group_name_H-M   'P 1'
#
loop_
_entity.id
_entity.type
_entity.pdbx_description
1 polymer ?
#
loop_
_entity_poly.entity_id
_entity_poly.type
_entity_poly.pdbx_seq_one_letter_code
_entity_poly.pdbx_strand_id
1 'polypeptide(L)'
;NKSEFIIYSNIIYYLLTKNKRVIRSILALEVYSIINNINLSYTILIILKKITNRISLLLILTVIYTDSYSLYKYLVKLGIIKEKRLIINIIALK
;
A
#
# COMPACT_ATOMS: atom_id res chain seq x y z
N ASN A 1 18.73 34.73 -1.41
CA ASN A 1 18.85 33.39 -2.04
C ASN A 1 17.90 32.43 -1.34
N LYS A 2 16.63 32.39 -1.76
CA LYS A 2 15.65 31.41 -1.27
C LYS A 2 15.85 30.14 -2.09
N SER A 3 16.46 29.12 -1.50
CA SER A 3 16.46 27.78 -2.06
C SER A 3 15.03 27.23 -1.97
N GLU A 4 14.28 27.38 -3.06
CA GLU A 4 12.97 26.73 -3.22
C GLU A 4 13.19 25.23 -3.36
N PHE A 5 12.83 24.47 -2.32
CA PHE A 5 12.83 23.01 -2.38
C PHE A 5 11.54 22.53 -3.03
N ILE A 6 11.64 22.03 -4.26
CA ILE A 6 10.52 21.44 -4.99
C ILE A 6 10.44 19.96 -4.62
N ILE A 7 9.44 19.57 -3.83
CA ILE A 7 9.17 18.17 -3.47
C ILE A 7 8.18 17.60 -4.46
N TYR A 8 8.62 16.66 -5.32
CA TYR A 8 7.80 16.11 -6.40
C TYR A 8 6.82 15.03 -5.91
N SER A 9 7.23 14.14 -5.01
CA SER A 9 6.38 13.07 -4.43
C SER A 9 7.16 12.22 -3.42
N ASN A 10 6.47 11.60 -2.45
CA ASN A 10 7.04 10.52 -1.65
C ASN A 10 6.65 9.16 -2.25
N ILE A 11 7.66 8.35 -2.58
CA ILE A 11 7.48 6.96 -3.00
C ILE A 11 7.71 6.08 -1.77
N ILE A 12 6.70 5.33 -1.38
CA ILE A 12 6.82 4.33 -0.31
C ILE A 12 6.75 2.95 -0.95
N TYR A 13 7.85 2.21 -0.83
CA TYR A 13 7.99 0.85 -1.37
C TYR A 13 8.01 -0.17 -0.23
N TYR A 14 7.17 -1.19 -0.33
CA TYR A 14 7.13 -2.31 0.62
C TYR A 14 7.45 -3.62 -0.09
N LEU A 15 8.41 -4.36 0.44
CA LEU A 15 8.73 -5.72 0.03
C LEU A 15 8.02 -6.72 0.94
N LEU A 16 7.21 -7.60 0.35
CA LEU A 16 6.62 -8.72 1.09
C LEU A 16 7.63 -9.87 1.21
N THR A 17 8.32 -9.93 2.34
CA THR A 17 9.22 -11.06 2.65
C THR A 17 8.44 -12.24 3.23
N LYS A 18 8.60 -13.40 2.60
CA LYS A 18 7.88 -14.64 2.96
C LYS A 18 8.33 -15.17 4.32
N ASN A 19 7.50 -15.05 5.36
CA ASN A 19 7.80 -15.64 6.67
C ASN A 19 7.46 -17.14 6.69
N LYS A 20 8.48 -17.99 6.90
CA LYS A 20 8.41 -19.46 6.81
C LYS A 20 7.53 -20.17 7.85
N ARG A 21 6.93 -19.51 8.85
CA ARG A 21 6.51 -20.24 10.07
C ARG A 21 5.13 -20.03 10.72
N VAL A 22 4.23 -19.11 10.36
CA VAL A 22 3.02 -18.91 11.22
C VAL A 22 1.66 -18.70 10.51
N ILE A 23 1.51 -18.80 9.19
CA ILE A 23 0.18 -18.56 8.58
C ILE A 23 -0.23 -19.71 7.65
N ARG A 24 -1.41 -20.28 7.94
CA ARG A 24 -2.05 -21.43 7.24
C ARG A 24 -2.30 -21.15 5.75
N SER A 25 -2.21 -19.90 5.30
CA SER A 25 -2.14 -19.54 3.87
C SER A 25 -1.27 -18.31 3.61
N ILE A 26 -0.34 -18.42 2.66
CA ILE A 26 0.54 -17.33 2.21
C ILE A 26 -0.27 -16.16 1.62
N LEU A 27 -1.38 -16.46 0.95
CA LEU A 27 -2.24 -15.46 0.31
C LEU A 27 -2.98 -14.58 1.32
N ALA A 28 -3.47 -15.14 2.42
CA ALA A 28 -4.12 -14.34 3.46
C ALA A 28 -3.13 -13.37 4.12
N LEU A 29 -1.87 -13.80 4.31
CA LEU A 29 -0.82 -12.91 4.79
C LEU A 29 -0.58 -11.75 3.83
N GLU A 30 -0.48 -12.02 2.52
CA GLU A 30 -0.25 -10.97 1.52
C GLU A 30 -1.40 -9.96 1.47
N VAL A 31 -2.66 -10.43 1.50
CA VAL A 31 -3.84 -9.55 1.57
C VAL A 31 -3.82 -8.69 2.83
N TYR A 32 -3.53 -9.29 3.99
CA TYR A 32 -3.45 -8.57 5.26
C TYR A 32 -2.33 -7.53 5.27
N SER A 33 -1.16 -7.89 4.74
CA SER A 33 -0.03 -6.97 4.62
C SER A 33 -0.34 -5.79 3.71
N ILE A 34 -1.05 -5.99 2.59
CA ILE A 34 -1.48 -4.89 1.71
C ILE A 34 -2.39 -3.91 2.46
N ILE A 35 -3.42 -4.42 3.15
CA ILE A 35 -4.36 -3.58 3.92
C ILE A 35 -3.61 -2.79 5.00
N ASN A 36 -2.73 -3.46 5.75
CA ASN A 36 -1.92 -2.81 6.78
C ASN A 36 -1.01 -1.71 6.22
N ASN A 37 -0.37 -1.96 5.07
CA ASN A 37 0.52 -0.99 4.42
C ASN A 37 -0.25 0.23 3.90
N ILE A 38 -1.47 0.05 3.40
CA ILE A 38 -2.35 1.17 3.00
C ILE A 38 -2.70 2.04 4.22
N ASN A 39 -3.07 1.42 5.34
CA ASN A 39 -3.39 2.14 6.58
C ASN A 39 -2.19 2.93 7.13
N LEU A 40 -1.00 2.31 7.11
CA LEU A 40 0.23 2.97 7.54
C LEU A 40 0.58 4.16 6.63
N SER A 41 0.47 3.97 5.31
CA SER A 41 0.71 5.02 4.32
C SER A 41 -0.28 6.18 4.46
N TYR A 42 -1.56 5.90 4.73
CA TYR A 42 -2.57 6.92 5.03
C TYR A 42 -2.22 7.73 6.29
N THR A 43 -1.71 7.04 7.31
CA THR A 43 -1.27 7.68 8.56
C THR A 43 -0.06 8.61 8.30
N ILE A 44 0.92 8.14 7.53
CA ILE A 44 2.07 8.93 7.09
C ILE A 44 1.60 10.16 6.30
N LEU A 45 0.65 10.00 5.37
CA LEU A 45 0.09 11.09 4.59
C LEU A 45 -0.56 12.16 5.47
N ILE A 46 -1.33 11.77 6.50
CA ILE A 46 -1.91 12.73 7.46
C ILE A 46 -0.83 13.47 8.24
N ILE A 47 0.19 12.76 8.71
CA ILE A 47 1.31 13.35 9.46
C ILE A 47 2.07 14.34 8.57
N LEU A 48 2.40 13.94 7.34
CA LEU A 48 3.05 14.81 6.35
C LEU A 48 2.20 16.04 6.08
N LYS A 49 0.88 15.89 5.87
CA LYS A 49 -0.04 17.02 5.66
C LYS A 49 -0.06 17.98 6.84
N LYS A 50 -0.02 17.47 8.08
CA LYS A 50 0.08 18.31 9.29
C LYS A 50 1.38 19.11 9.31
N ILE A 51 2.50 18.50 8.93
CA ILE A 51 3.82 19.16 8.92
C ILE A 51 3.89 20.18 7.78
N THR A 52 3.51 19.81 6.56
CA THR A 52 3.54 20.73 5.39
C THR A 52 2.64 21.93 5.62
N ASN A 53 1.46 21.76 6.25
CA ASN A 53 0.59 22.87 6.62
C ASN A 53 1.25 23.86 7.59
N ARG A 54 2.06 23.37 8.54
CA ARG A 54 2.78 24.25 9.48
C ARG A 54 3.94 25.00 8.84
N ILE A 55 4.54 24.43 7.78
CA ILE A 55 5.70 24.99 7.08
C ILE A 55 5.27 25.70 5.77
N SER A 56 3.96 25.83 5.51
CA SER A 56 3.39 26.42 4.28
C SER A 56 3.94 25.80 2.97
N LEU A 57 4.24 24.50 3.00
CA LEU A 57 4.75 23.73 1.86
C LEU A 57 3.60 23.08 1.08
N LEU A 58 3.84 22.83 -0.21
CA LEU A 58 2.88 22.18 -1.11
C LEU A 58 2.52 20.76 -0.62
N LEU A 59 1.28 20.34 -0.89
CA LEU A 59 0.82 18.98 -0.61
C LEU A 59 1.67 17.95 -1.37
N ILE A 60 2.28 17.03 -0.62
CA ILE A 60 3.12 15.97 -1.19
C ILE A 60 2.21 14.81 -1.61
N LEU A 61 2.22 14.48 -2.91
CA LEU A 61 1.58 13.28 -3.43
C LEU A 61 2.29 12.04 -2.86
N THR A 62 1.53 11.10 -2.29
CA THR A 62 2.05 9.82 -1.82
C THR A 62 1.56 8.71 -2.74
N VAL A 63 2.48 7.97 -3.36
CA VAL A 63 2.18 6.82 -4.22
C VAL A 63 2.68 5.55 -3.53
N ILE A 64 1.80 4.56 -3.41
CA ILE A 64 2.08 3.29 -2.73
C ILE A 64 2.22 2.20 -3.78
N TYR A 65 3.32 1.46 -3.73
CA TYR A 65 3.55 0.29 -4.58
C TYR A 65 3.59 -0.98 -3.74
N THR A 66 2.99 -2.06 -4.24
CA THR A 66 2.98 -3.38 -3.61
C THR A 66 3.37 -4.45 -4.62
N ASP A 67 4.32 -5.33 -4.28
CA ASP A 67 4.91 -6.32 -5.19
C ASP A 67 4.45 -7.78 -4.93
N SER A 68 3.14 -7.99 -4.73
CA SER A 68 2.57 -9.30 -4.39
C SER A 68 2.44 -10.28 -5.58
N TYR A 69 3.56 -10.90 -5.99
CA TYR A 69 3.58 -11.88 -7.08
C TYR A 69 2.68 -13.10 -6.82
N SER A 70 2.58 -13.60 -5.58
CA SER A 70 1.75 -14.76 -5.26
C SER A 70 0.26 -14.46 -5.39
N LEU A 71 -0.18 -13.31 -4.88
CA LEU A 71 -1.54 -12.80 -5.03
C LEU A 71 -1.91 -12.63 -6.50
N TYR A 72 -1.03 -12.03 -7.31
CA TYR A 72 -1.24 -11.95 -8.76
C TYR A 72 -1.40 -13.33 -9.40
N LYS A 73 -0.46 -14.24 -9.14
CA LYS A 73 -0.50 -15.61 -9.68
C LYS A 73 -1.77 -16.36 -9.26
N TYR A 74 -2.26 -16.12 -8.04
CA TYR A 74 -3.52 -16.68 -7.56
C TYR A 74 -4.73 -16.07 -8.27
N LEU A 75 -4.81 -14.74 -8.39
CA LEU A 75 -5.89 -14.07 -9.13
C LEU A 75 -5.97 -14.50 -10.60
N VAL A 76 -4.83 -14.77 -11.25
CA VAL A 76 -4.80 -15.31 -12.61
C VAL A 76 -5.37 -16.73 -12.65
N LYS A 77 -5.03 -17.57 -11.66
CA LYS A 77 -5.48 -18.96 -11.55
C LYS A 77 -6.96 -19.13 -11.19
N LEU A 78 -7.57 -18.13 -10.53
CA LEU A 78 -9.01 -18.18 -10.25
C LEU A 78 -9.79 -18.18 -11.57
N GLY A 79 -10.59 -19.22 -11.80
CA GLY A 79 -11.42 -19.33 -13.01
C GLY A 79 -12.67 -18.46 -12.95
N ILE A 80 -13.14 -18.11 -11.74
CA ILE A 80 -14.45 -17.50 -11.53
C ILE A 80 -14.31 -15.99 -11.22
N ILE A 81 -14.98 -15.15 -12.01
CA ILE A 81 -14.97 -13.67 -11.85
C ILE A 81 -15.45 -13.24 -10.45
N LYS A 82 -16.40 -13.97 -9.85
CA LYS A 82 -16.92 -13.70 -8.51
C LYS A 82 -15.85 -13.79 -7.42
N GLU A 83 -14.96 -14.78 -7.49
CA GLU A 83 -13.88 -14.96 -6.50
C GLU A 83 -12.82 -13.86 -6.62
N LYS A 84 -12.47 -13.48 -7.86
CA LYS A 84 -11.57 -12.34 -8.12
C LYS A 84 -12.17 -11.05 -7.56
N ARG A 85 -13.47 -10.80 -7.82
CA ARG A 85 -14.20 -9.65 -7.28
C ARG A 85 -14.23 -9.67 -5.75
N LEU A 86 -14.43 -10.83 -5.13
CA LEU A 86 -14.45 -10.95 -3.67
C LEU A 86 -13.11 -10.58 -3.06
N ILE A 87 -11.99 -11.02 -3.63
CA ILE A 87 -10.64 -10.67 -3.14
C ILE A 87 -10.36 -9.18 -3.31
N ILE A 88 -10.70 -8.61 -4.47
CA ILE A 88 -10.58 -7.16 -4.71
C ILE A 88 -11.45 -6.39 -3.70
N ASN A 89 -12.68 -6.84 -3.46
CA ASN A 89 -13.56 -6.23 -2.48
C ASN A 89 -12.99 -6.32 -1.06
N ILE A 90 -12.36 -7.43 -0.65
CA ILE A 90 -11.70 -7.54 0.65
C ILE A 90 -10.53 -6.56 0.77
N ILE A 91 -9.73 -6.38 -0.29
CA ILE A 91 -8.62 -5.41 -0.30
C ILE A 91 -9.14 -3.97 -0.29
N ALA A 92 -10.27 -3.71 -0.95
CA ALA A 92 -10.92 -2.41 -1.02
C ALA A 92 -11.78 -2.08 0.22
N LEU A 93 -12.23 -3.09 0.96
CA LEU A 93 -12.97 -2.94 2.20
C LEU A 93 -12.02 -2.43 3.27
N LYS A 94 -12.25 -1.18 3.62
CA LYS A 94 -11.62 -0.45 4.70
C LYS A 94 -12.28 -0.78 6.02
#